data_AF-A0A1H7RHW9-F1
#
_entry.id   AF-A0A1H7RHW9-F1
#
_cell.length_a   1.000
_cell.length_b   1.000
_cell.length_c   1.000
_cell.angle_alpha   90.00
_cell.angle_beta   90.00
_cell.angle_gamma   90.00
#
_symmetry.space_group_name_H-M   'P 1'
#
loop_
_entity.id
_entity.type
_entity.pdbx_description
1 polymer ?
#
loop_
_entity_poly.entity_id
_entity_poly.type
_entity_poly.pdbx_seq_one_letter_code
_entity_poly.pdbx_strand_id
1 'polypeptide(L)'
;MSGLKTTTLTLEQMRSRRAQGESKTDWARLKREVEAGVEPTDDEDSPDATQKLREVVEKRQVGRPAGSGTKEQVSIRFDRDVLRAFRSAGPGWQTRMNEALKDWLKTHSPR
;
A
#
# COMPACT_ATOMS: atom_id res chain seq x y z
N MET A 1 32.03 11.64 -8.68
CA MET A 1 30.59 11.91 -8.48
C MET A 1 29.89 11.85 -9.83
N SER A 2 29.32 10.69 -10.21
CA SER A 2 28.59 10.56 -11.48
C SER A 2 27.10 10.51 -11.16
N GLY A 3 26.41 11.62 -11.43
CA GLY A 3 24.98 11.75 -11.21
C GLY A 3 24.20 10.84 -12.15
N LEU A 4 23.20 10.14 -11.60
CA LEU A 4 22.26 9.30 -12.34
C LEU A 4 21.60 10.12 -13.45
N LYS A 5 21.80 9.71 -14.71
CA LYS A 5 21.13 10.29 -15.88
C LYS A 5 19.69 9.76 -15.95
N THR A 6 18.81 10.26 -15.09
CA THR A 6 17.38 9.90 -15.16
C THR A 6 16.71 10.78 -16.21
N THR A 7 16.53 10.25 -17.41
CA THR A 7 15.78 10.94 -18.47
C THR A 7 14.29 10.89 -18.16
N THR A 8 13.75 11.96 -17.56
CA THR A 8 12.29 12.13 -17.40
C THR A 8 11.69 12.53 -18.74
N LEU A 9 11.19 11.55 -19.51
CA LEU A 9 10.38 11.79 -20.70
C LEU A 9 8.91 11.81 -20.32
N THR A 10 8.18 12.79 -20.83
CA THR A 10 6.72 12.80 -20.77
C THR A 10 6.13 11.72 -21.71
N LEU A 11 4.89 11.33 -21.46
CA LEU A 11 4.19 10.31 -22.24
C LEU A 11 4.11 10.66 -23.74
N GLU A 12 3.94 11.94 -24.07
CA GLU A 12 3.86 12.42 -25.45
C GLU A 12 5.23 12.31 -26.14
N GLN A 13 6.31 12.68 -25.44
CA GLN A 13 7.67 12.52 -25.94
C GLN A 13 8.03 11.04 -26.15
N MET A 14 7.58 10.13 -25.28
CA MET A 14 7.74 8.69 -25.49
C MET A 14 7.00 8.18 -26.73
N ARG A 15 5.77 8.65 -26.99
CA ARG A 15 4.99 8.29 -28.19
C ARG A 15 5.67 8.80 -29.46
N SER A 16 6.14 10.04 -29.47
CA SER A 16 6.84 10.65 -30.61
C SER A 16 8.12 9.88 -30.95
N ARG A 17 8.93 9.50 -29.95
CA ARG A 17 10.16 8.71 -30.17
C ARG A 17 9.90 7.33 -30.73
N ARG A 18 8.82 6.66 -30.29
CA ARG A 18 8.38 5.38 -30.87
C ARG A 18 7.97 5.54 -32.33
N ALA A 19 7.27 6.62 -32.68
CA ALA A 19 6.91 6.93 -34.06
C ALA A 19 8.11 7.26 -34.95
N GLN A 20 9.15 7.87 -34.37
CA GLN A 20 10.44 8.16 -35.02
C GLN A 20 11.36 6.93 -35.13
N GLY A 21 10.93 5.75 -34.69
CA GLY A 21 11.72 4.51 -34.80
C GLY A 21 12.86 4.39 -33.78
N GLU A 22 12.94 5.26 -32.78
CA GLU A 22 13.97 5.21 -31.72
C GLU A 22 13.70 4.11 -30.66
N SER A 23 12.62 3.34 -30.83
CA SER A 23 12.35 2.19 -29.99
C SER A 23 13.26 1.04 -30.40
N LYS A 24 14.03 0.50 -29.46
CA LYS A 24 14.83 -0.73 -29.64
C LYS A 24 13.98 -2.00 -29.85
N THR A 25 12.65 -1.87 -29.86
CA THR A 25 11.70 -2.96 -29.99
C THR A 25 11.10 -2.94 -31.40
N ASP A 26 11.22 -4.03 -32.13
CA ASP A 26 10.55 -4.21 -33.43
C ASP A 26 9.06 -4.51 -33.22
N TRP A 27 8.27 -3.44 -33.15
CA TRP A 27 6.81 -3.52 -32.97
C TRP A 27 6.08 -4.11 -34.17
N ALA A 28 6.66 -4.04 -35.37
CA ALA A 28 6.04 -4.61 -36.57
C ALA A 28 6.18 -6.14 -36.60
N ARG A 29 7.30 -6.66 -36.09
CA ARG A 29 7.47 -8.09 -35.83
C ARG A 29 6.51 -8.59 -34.76
N LEU A 30 6.45 -7.93 -33.59
CA LEU A 30 5.56 -8.36 -32.50
C LEU A 30 4.08 -8.38 -32.93
N LYS A 31 3.63 -7.37 -33.68
CA LYS A 31 2.26 -7.37 -34.21
C LYS A 31 2.00 -8.53 -35.17
N ARG A 32 2.97 -8.90 -36.01
CA ARG A 32 2.84 -10.07 -36.90
C ARG A 32 2.80 -11.38 -36.11
N GLU A 33 3.61 -11.51 -35.06
CA GLU A 33 3.59 -12.68 -34.18
C GLU A 33 2.24 -12.80 -33.45
N VAL A 34 1.69 -11.69 -32.94
CA VAL A 34 0.36 -11.65 -32.31
C VAL A 34 -0.77 -11.99 -33.30
N GLU A 35 -0.76 -11.40 -34.50
CA GLU A 35 -1.76 -11.68 -35.54
C GLU A 35 -1.68 -13.13 -36.04
N ALA A 36 -0.48 -13.71 -36.08
CA ALA A 36 -0.26 -15.11 -36.40
C ALA A 36 -0.62 -16.07 -35.25
N GLY A 37 -1.11 -15.56 -34.11
CA GLY A 37 -1.50 -16.37 -32.95
C GLY A 37 -0.35 -17.11 -32.30
N VAL A 38 0.89 -16.61 -32.44
CA VAL A 38 2.06 -17.21 -31.80
C VAL A 38 1.98 -16.90 -30.31
N GLU A 39 1.63 -17.90 -29.51
CA GLU A 39 1.70 -17.77 -28.05
C GLU A 39 3.16 -17.69 -27.61
N PRO A 40 3.50 -16.75 -26.70
CA PRO A 40 4.81 -16.76 -26.05
C PRO A 40 5.02 -18.12 -25.39
N THR A 41 6.19 -18.72 -25.62
CA THR A 41 6.57 -19.94 -24.92
C THR A 41 6.59 -19.68 -23.41
N ASP A 42 6.04 -20.59 -22.62
CA ASP A 42 6.18 -20.57 -21.17
C ASP A 42 7.68 -20.60 -20.82
N ASP A 43 8.18 -19.46 -20.35
CA ASP A 43 9.55 -19.29 -19.90
C ASP A 43 9.58 -19.57 -18.38
N GLU A 44 10.44 -20.49 -17.94
CA GLU A 44 10.61 -20.78 -16.50
C GLU A 44 10.97 -19.51 -15.70
N ASP A 45 11.67 -18.55 -16.33
CA ASP A 45 12.05 -17.28 -15.72
C ASP A 45 10.92 -16.22 -15.73
N SER A 46 9.83 -16.45 -16.47
CA SER A 46 8.65 -15.58 -16.51
C SER A 46 7.34 -16.33 -16.22
N PRO A 47 7.13 -16.80 -14.98
CA PRO A 47 5.89 -17.48 -14.60
C PRO A 47 4.69 -16.56 -14.77
N ASP A 48 3.54 -17.14 -15.12
CA ASP A 48 2.29 -16.41 -15.24
C ASP A 48 2.04 -15.53 -14.02
N ALA A 49 2.07 -14.21 -14.26
CA ALA A 49 1.92 -13.21 -13.22
C ALA A 49 0.56 -13.36 -12.52
N THR A 50 -0.45 -13.87 -13.22
CA THR A 50 -1.80 -14.10 -12.70
C THR A 50 -1.81 -15.19 -11.63
N GLN A 51 -1.12 -16.31 -11.88
CA GLN A 51 -1.01 -17.43 -10.95
C GLN A 51 -0.21 -17.04 -9.69
N LYS A 52 0.91 -16.34 -9.85
CA LYS A 52 1.68 -15.80 -8.72
C LYS A 52 0.87 -14.83 -7.85
N LEU A 53 0.05 -13.98 -8.47
CA LEU A 53 -0.80 -13.06 -7.73
C LEU A 53 -1.85 -13.81 -6.89
N ARG A 54 -2.47 -14.86 -7.47
CA ARG A 54 -3.44 -15.70 -6.75
C ARG A 54 -2.82 -16.37 -5.55
N GLU A 55 -1.64 -16.97 -5.68
CA GLU A 55 -0.96 -17.58 -4.54
C GLU A 55 -0.67 -16.58 -3.42
N VAL A 56 -0.28 -15.36 -3.76
CA VAL A 56 -0.03 -14.30 -2.77
C VAL A 56 -1.32 -13.86 -2.11
N VAL A 57 -2.43 -13.80 -2.85
CA VAL A 57 -3.75 -13.43 -2.33
C VAL A 57 -4.32 -14.55 -1.46
N GLU A 58 -4.19 -15.81 -1.84
CA GLU A 58 -4.61 -16.98 -1.04
C GLU A 58 -3.80 -17.12 0.25
N LYS A 59 -2.48 -16.88 0.21
CA LYS A 59 -1.61 -16.90 1.39
C LYS A 59 -1.81 -15.69 2.30
N ARG A 60 -2.39 -14.60 1.81
CA ARG A 60 -2.79 -13.46 2.63
C ARG A 60 -4.10 -13.80 3.34
N GLN A 61 -4.01 -14.06 4.63
CA GLN A 61 -5.18 -14.06 5.50
C GLN A 61 -5.94 -12.73 5.32
N VAL A 62 -7.11 -12.81 4.70
CA VAL A 62 -8.02 -11.68 4.50
C VAL A 62 -8.54 -11.27 5.88
N GLY A 63 -8.07 -10.13 6.39
CA GLY A 63 -8.73 -9.43 7.49
C GLY A 63 -7.79 -8.85 8.55
N ARG A 64 -8.00 -7.57 8.87
CA ARG A 64 -7.57 -6.98 10.14
C ARG A 64 -8.19 -7.82 11.28
N PRO A 65 -7.45 -8.15 12.36
CA PRO A 65 -7.99 -8.95 13.46
C PRO A 65 -9.33 -8.39 13.95
N ALA A 66 -10.31 -9.27 14.08
CA ALA A 66 -11.64 -8.96 14.61
C ALA A 66 -11.48 -8.31 15.99
N GLY A 67 -11.96 -7.07 16.10
CA GLY A 67 -11.70 -6.19 17.26
C GLY A 67 -11.81 -4.69 16.96
N SER A 68 -11.94 -4.30 15.69
CA SER A 68 -12.18 -2.90 15.28
C SER A 68 -13.60 -2.38 15.54
N GLY A 69 -14.52 -3.20 16.05
CA GLY A 69 -15.94 -2.83 16.17
C GLY A 69 -16.38 -2.21 17.50
N THR A 70 -15.56 -2.24 18.55
CA THR A 70 -15.96 -1.77 19.90
C THR A 70 -15.42 -0.41 20.27
N LYS A 71 -14.51 0.15 19.48
CA LYS A 71 -13.88 1.45 19.74
C LYS A 71 -14.36 2.45 18.70
N GLU A 72 -14.96 3.52 19.17
CA GLU A 72 -15.35 4.65 18.33
C GLU A 72 -14.21 5.68 18.29
N GLN A 73 -13.85 6.15 17.10
CA GLN A 73 -12.89 7.23 16.96
C GLN A 73 -13.61 8.58 17.06
N VAL A 74 -13.39 9.27 18.16
CA VAL A 74 -13.95 10.61 18.43
C VAL A 74 -12.83 11.65 18.54
N SER A 75 -13.09 12.86 18.05
CA SER A 75 -12.18 14.01 18.18
C SER A 75 -12.56 14.83 19.40
N ILE A 76 -11.84 14.64 20.51
CA ILE A 76 -12.08 15.32 21.80
C ILE A 76 -10.84 16.13 22.19
N ARG A 77 -11.03 17.28 22.83
CA ARG A 77 -9.95 18.08 23.42
C ARG A 77 -9.72 17.65 24.87
N PHE A 78 -8.46 17.40 25.21
CA PHE A 78 -8.00 17.11 26.58
C PHE A 78 -7.04 18.22 27.03
N ASP A 79 -6.95 18.42 28.34
CA ASP A 79 -5.96 19.32 28.92
C ASP A 79 -4.54 18.87 28.60
N ARG A 80 -3.65 19.85 28.39
CA ARG A 80 -2.24 19.60 28.02
C ARG A 80 -1.51 18.80 29.08
N ASP A 81 -1.80 19.03 30.35
CA ASP A 81 -1.12 18.37 31.47
C ASP A 81 -1.50 16.90 31.54
N VAL A 82 -2.77 16.57 31.29
CA VAL A 82 -3.27 15.18 31.21
C VAL A 82 -2.60 14.45 30.05
N LEU A 83 -2.59 15.04 28.86
CA LEU A 83 -1.93 14.44 27.70
C LEU A 83 -0.43 14.25 27.92
N ARG A 84 0.25 15.20 28.58
CA ARG A 84 1.67 15.11 28.90
C ARG A 84 1.95 13.90 29.82
N ALA A 85 1.16 13.72 30.87
CA ALA A 85 1.31 12.62 31.82
C ALA A 85 1.13 11.24 31.16
N PHE A 86 0.13 11.08 30.28
CA PHE A 86 -0.05 9.81 29.58
C PHE A 86 1.03 9.58 28.51
N ARG A 87 1.40 10.61 27.73
CA ARG A 87 2.44 10.48 26.69
C ARG A 87 3.82 10.15 27.27
N SER A 88 4.15 10.64 28.46
CA SER A 88 5.41 10.30 29.13
C SER A 88 5.50 8.81 29.52
N ALA A 89 4.37 8.12 29.62
CA ALA A 89 4.36 6.66 29.87
C ALA A 89 4.79 5.83 28.63
N GLY A 90 5.07 6.46 27.48
CA GLY A 90 5.60 5.79 26.30
C GLY A 90 4.54 5.14 25.39
N PRO A 91 4.94 4.17 24.53
CA PRO A 91 4.03 3.49 23.61
C PRO A 91 2.78 2.91 24.31
N GLY A 92 1.63 2.95 23.63
CA GLY A 92 0.36 2.46 24.19
C GLY A 92 -0.33 3.41 25.18
N TRP A 93 0.12 4.66 25.30
CA TRP A 93 -0.47 5.63 26.24
C TRP A 93 -1.97 5.88 26.02
N GLN A 94 -2.47 5.81 24.79
CA GLN A 94 -3.89 5.95 24.50
C GLN A 94 -4.71 4.78 25.06
N THR A 95 -4.16 3.56 25.04
CA THR A 95 -4.79 2.38 25.64
C THR A 95 -4.89 2.54 27.16
N ARG A 96 -3.80 2.98 27.81
CA ARG A 96 -3.79 3.26 29.26
C ARG A 96 -4.75 4.39 29.64
N MET A 97 -4.84 5.44 28.82
CA MET A 97 -5.79 6.52 29.03
C MET A 97 -7.25 6.01 28.96
N ASN A 98 -7.55 5.16 27.98
CA ASN A 98 -8.86 4.54 27.87
C ASN A 98 -9.18 3.58 29.05
N GLU A 99 -8.20 2.83 29.55
CA GLU A 99 -8.36 1.99 30.75
C GLU A 99 -8.63 2.83 32.00
N ALA A 100 -7.92 3.95 32.18
CA ALA A 100 -8.16 4.87 33.27
C ALA A 100 -9.59 5.46 33.23
N LEU A 101 -10.08 5.83 32.04
CA LEU A 101 -11.46 6.29 31.86
C LEU A 101 -12.48 5.18 32.20
N LYS A 102 -12.22 3.95 31.76
CA LYS A 102 -13.07 2.80 32.12
C LYS A 102 -13.10 2.56 33.62
N ASP A 103 -11.97 2.68 34.30
CA ASP A 103 -11.89 2.48 35.74
C ASP A 103 -12.61 3.58 36.52
N TRP A 104 -12.45 4.84 36.08
CA TRP A 104 -13.18 5.98 36.63
C TRP A 104 -14.70 5.77 36.53
N LEU A 105 -15.20 5.25 35.41
CA LEU A 105 -16.62 4.96 35.20
C LEU A 105 -17.19 3.84 36.10
N LYS A 106 -16.35 2.98 36.69
CA LYS A 106 -16.83 1.98 37.68
C LYS A 106 -17.22 2.63 39.00
N THR A 107 -16.60 3.75 39.32
CA THR A 107 -16.73 4.43 40.62
C THR A 107 -17.51 5.75 40.52
N HIS A 108 -17.62 6.30 39.31
CA HIS A 108 -18.25 7.59 39.05
C HIS A 108 -19.24 7.49 37.89
N SER A 109 -20.37 8.19 38.03
CA SER A 109 -21.32 8.38 36.93
C SER A 109 -21.14 9.78 36.34
N PRO A 110 -20.89 9.92 35.03
CA PRO A 110 -20.97 11.21 34.38
C PRO A 110 -22.43 11.68 34.46
N ARG A 111 -22.64 12.88 35.01
CA ARG A 111 -23.96 13.51 35.13
C ARG A 111 -24.29 14.33 33.89
#